data_AF-A0A151TY27-F1
#
_entry.id   AF-A0A151TY27-F1
#
_cell.length_a   1.000
_cell.length_b   1.000
_cell.length_c   1.000
_cell.angle_alpha   90.00
_cell.angle_beta   90.00
_cell.angle_gamma   90.00
#
_symmetry.space_group_name_H-M   'P 1'
#
loop_
_entity.id
_entity.type
_entity.pdbx_description
1 polymer ?
#
loop_
_entity_poly.entity_id
_entity_poly.type
_entity_poly.pdbx_seq_one_letter_code
_entity_poly.pdbx_strand_id
1 'polypeptide(L)'
;NLNNDKERCKNMIRQHEDNLKFLNSQSNRLHESILDLQVSLGRYHSSSIITSENGNGAFHTEEETVEQILKKENSAASLYSWLKANAQTSNLALTKDVVGVVATLAKVESDDLSRILSEFLGLETMLAIVCSTYEGVNALEKYDPDGLINFNSGLHGIGSSIGKRINGRFVVICLEDLRPFVGGFVADDPQKKLALPKPRLPNGGHPPGFLDYAVNMIHLDSKYLSFFTASGLGLRETLFYGLFSQLQIYKTRDEMLLALPCIRDGALSLDGGMIRKCGMFALGSGKEVEVKFPLLSGESNVPPNYIEAEDVVRKLKWENTKLDADIHREQQLLDYRKGNLTRHA
;
A
#
# COMPACT_ATOMS: atom_id res chain seq x y z
N ASN A 1 -49.15 24.91 16.72
CA ASN A 1 -47.99 24.14 17.22
C ASN A 1 -46.60 24.71 16.88
N LEU A 2 -46.46 25.85 16.18
CA LEU A 2 -45.17 26.46 15.83
C LEU A 2 -44.17 26.68 16.99
N ASN A 3 -44.65 27.03 18.20
CA ASN A 3 -43.76 27.24 19.35
C ASN A 3 -43.07 25.96 19.82
N ASN A 4 -43.74 24.81 19.70
CA ASN A 4 -43.16 23.52 20.08
C ASN A 4 -42.08 23.09 19.08
N ASP A 5 -42.28 23.40 17.80
CA ASP A 5 -41.32 23.10 16.73
C ASP A 5 -40.07 23.99 16.81
N LYS A 6 -40.22 25.27 17.21
CA LYS A 6 -39.11 26.20 17.43
C LYS A 6 -38.24 25.78 18.63
N GLU A 7 -38.86 25.36 19.73
CA GLU A 7 -38.15 24.90 20.92
C GLU A 7 -37.40 23.59 20.65
N ARG A 8 -38.03 22.67 19.91
CA ARG A 8 -37.36 21.44 19.45
C ARG A 8 -36.13 21.72 18.59
N CYS A 9 -36.20 22.70 17.68
CA CYS A 9 -35.03 23.10 16.88
C CYS A 9 -33.89 23.66 17.72
N LYS A 10 -34.18 24.50 18.73
CA LYS A 10 -33.15 25.04 19.63
C LYS A 10 -32.46 23.94 20.43
N ASN A 11 -33.22 22.96 20.94
CA ASN A 11 -32.65 21.82 21.65
C ASN A 11 -31.72 20.98 20.77
N MET A 12 -32.10 20.74 19.51
CA MET A 12 -31.24 20.05 18.55
C MET A 12 -29.95 20.83 18.23
N ILE A 13 -30.03 22.16 18.07
CA ILE A 13 -28.84 23.00 17.85
C ILE A 13 -27.89 22.90 19.04
N ARG A 14 -28.41 23.01 20.27
CA ARG A 14 -27.61 22.85 21.48
C ARG A 14 -26.94 21.49 21.56
N GLN A 15 -27.67 20.43 21.21
CA GLN A 15 -27.11 19.07 21.17
C GLN A 15 -25.92 18.98 20.18
N HIS A 16 -26.05 19.53 18.98
CA HIS A 16 -24.96 19.55 17.99
C HIS A 16 -23.76 20.39 18.47
N GLU A 17 -23.99 21.51 19.17
CA GLU A 17 -22.92 22.31 19.78
C GLU A 17 -22.19 21.56 20.89
N ASP A 18 -22.92 20.84 21.75
CA ASP A 18 -22.35 20.00 22.82
C ASP A 18 -21.56 18.82 22.23
N ASN A 19 -22.06 18.19 21.16
CA ASN A 19 -21.36 17.13 20.42
C ASN A 19 -20.04 17.64 19.82
N LEU A 20 -20.04 18.79 19.14
CA LEU A 20 -18.82 19.40 18.60
C LEU A 20 -17.80 19.71 19.70
N LYS A 21 -18.26 20.20 20.85
CA LYS A 21 -17.39 20.47 21.99
C LYS A 21 -16.73 19.19 22.51
N PHE A 22 -17.50 18.11 22.59
CA PHE A 22 -16.99 16.79 22.93
C PHE A 22 -15.96 16.27 21.90
N LEU A 23 -16.28 16.29 20.60
CA LEU A 23 -15.39 15.81 19.55
C LEU A 23 -14.06 16.60 19.51
N ASN A 24 -14.12 17.92 19.61
CA ASN A 24 -12.91 18.76 19.68
C ASN A 24 -12.06 18.43 20.92
N SER A 25 -12.69 18.14 22.06
CA SER A 25 -11.97 17.73 23.27
C SER A 25 -11.25 16.38 23.08
N GLN A 26 -11.87 15.42 22.38
CA GLN A 26 -11.21 14.16 22.04
C GLN A 26 -10.05 14.38 21.06
N SER A 27 -10.22 15.28 20.08
CA SER A 27 -9.18 15.58 19.09
C SER A 27 -7.95 16.16 19.77
N ASN A 28 -8.12 17.11 20.69
CA ASN A 28 -7.02 17.67 21.46
C ASN A 28 -6.26 16.60 22.27
N ARG A 29 -6.98 15.71 22.98
CA ARG A 29 -6.36 14.62 23.77
C ARG A 29 -5.57 13.66 22.91
N LEU A 30 -6.07 13.37 21.71
CA LEU A 30 -5.42 12.48 20.77
C LEU A 30 -4.17 13.13 20.16
N HIS A 31 -4.23 14.43 19.83
CA HIS A 31 -3.05 15.20 19.41
C HIS A 31 -1.96 15.24 20.48
N GLU A 32 -2.31 15.45 21.75
CA GLU A 32 -1.38 15.39 22.88
C GLU A 32 -0.73 14.00 22.98
N SER A 33 -1.53 12.92 22.88
CA SER A 33 -1.03 11.55 22.93
C SER A 33 -0.06 11.22 21.78
N ILE A 34 -0.36 11.69 20.56
CA ILE A 34 0.52 11.55 19.40
C ILE A 34 1.84 12.29 19.64
N LEU A 35 1.77 13.54 20.12
CA LEU A 35 2.94 14.36 20.37
C LEU A 35 3.87 13.70 21.41
N ASP A 36 3.32 13.21 22.52
CA ASP A 36 4.09 12.58 23.60
C ASP A 36 4.80 11.30 23.13
N LEU A 37 4.12 10.46 22.34
CA LEU A 37 4.72 9.26 21.75
C LEU A 37 5.78 9.61 20.72
N GLN A 38 5.55 10.61 19.87
CA GLN A 38 6.56 11.06 18.90
C GLN A 38 7.79 11.67 19.57
N VAL A 39 7.63 12.43 20.65
CA VAL A 39 8.75 12.94 21.46
C VAL A 39 9.55 11.77 22.05
N SER A 40 8.86 10.73 22.52
CA SER A 40 9.50 9.53 23.06
C SER A 40 10.31 8.78 21.98
N LEU A 41 9.72 8.57 20.80
CA LEU A 41 10.39 7.97 19.64
C LEU A 41 11.57 8.81 19.14
N GLY A 42 11.45 10.14 19.13
CA GLY A 42 12.52 11.06 18.74
C GLY A 42 13.77 10.95 19.62
N ARG A 43 13.61 10.64 20.92
CA ARG A 43 14.74 10.39 21.83
C ARG A 43 15.49 9.09 21.47
N TYR A 44 14.79 8.07 20.98
CA TYR A 44 15.41 6.83 20.49
C TYR A 44 16.24 7.07 19.24
N HIS A 45 15.75 7.83 18.27
CA HIS A 45 16.52 8.15 17.06
C HIS A 45 17.84 8.87 17.37
N SER A 46 17.81 9.86 18.26
CA SER A 46 19.03 10.59 18.65
C SER A 46 20.05 9.73 19.40
N SER A 47 19.64 8.58 19.96
CA SER A 47 20.52 7.66 20.69
C SER A 47 20.95 6.43 19.86
N SER A 48 20.17 6.02 18.85
CA SER A 48 20.51 4.88 17.98
C SER A 48 21.39 5.23 16.77
N ILE A 49 21.59 6.51 16.45
CA ILE A 49 22.46 6.98 15.34
C ILE A 49 23.94 6.56 15.52
N ILE A 50 24.34 6.02 16.68
CA ILE A 50 25.74 5.64 16.97
C ILE A 50 26.10 4.23 16.48
N THR A 51 25.15 3.40 16.04
CA THR A 51 25.46 2.02 15.58
C THR A 51 24.70 1.65 14.31
N SER A 52 25.28 1.98 13.17
CA SER A 52 24.94 1.35 11.89
C SER A 52 26.24 0.88 11.26
N GLU A 53 26.63 -0.36 11.56
CA GLU A 53 27.68 -1.04 10.82
C GLU A 53 27.06 -1.71 9.59
N ASN A 54 27.67 -1.42 8.44
CA ASN A 54 27.34 -2.01 7.14
C ASN A 54 27.53 -3.53 7.17
N GLY A 55 26.41 -4.25 7.16
CA GLY A 55 26.39 -5.68 6.82
C GLY A 55 26.68 -5.88 5.35
N ASN A 56 27.95 -6.13 5.02
CA ASN A 56 28.39 -6.61 3.70
C ASN A 56 27.84 -8.01 3.43
N GLY A 57 26.76 -8.09 2.66
CA GLY A 57 26.28 -9.32 2.03
C GLY A 57 25.74 -8.99 0.64
N ALA A 58 26.25 -9.66 -0.39
CA ALA A 58 25.87 -9.47 -1.79
C ALA A 58 24.44 -10.02 -2.08
N PHE A 59 23.44 -9.43 -1.43
CA PHE A 59 22.03 -9.75 -1.63
C PHE A 59 21.39 -8.65 -2.46
N HIS A 60 20.48 -9.00 -3.37
CA HIS A 60 19.78 -8.02 -4.21
C HIS A 60 18.95 -7.07 -3.35
N THR A 61 19.42 -5.83 -3.16
CA THR A 61 18.85 -4.88 -2.20
C THR A 61 17.71 -4.04 -2.80
N GLU A 62 17.07 -3.23 -1.95
CA GLU A 62 16.09 -2.24 -2.40
C GLU A 62 16.75 -1.19 -3.31
N GLU A 63 17.98 -0.78 -3.00
CA GLU A 63 18.79 0.14 -3.81
C GLU A 63 19.08 -0.46 -5.19
N GLU A 64 19.50 -1.73 -5.25
CA GLU A 64 19.73 -2.42 -6.54
C GLU A 64 18.44 -2.52 -7.36
N THR A 65 17.30 -2.75 -6.71
CA THR A 65 15.98 -2.73 -7.37
C THR A 65 15.67 -1.34 -7.94
N VAL A 66 15.94 -0.28 -7.18
CA VAL A 66 15.77 1.11 -7.63
C VAL A 66 16.70 1.42 -8.80
N GLU A 67 17.94 0.96 -8.78
CA GLU A 67 18.86 1.08 -9.92
C GLU A 67 18.35 0.36 -11.18
N GLN A 68 17.78 -0.85 -11.03
CA GLN A 68 17.15 -1.57 -12.13
C GLN A 68 15.96 -0.80 -12.72
N ILE A 69 15.15 -0.14 -11.87
CA ILE A 69 14.06 0.75 -12.31
C ILE A 69 14.61 1.97 -13.04
N LEU A 70 15.67 2.60 -12.53
CA LEU A 70 16.30 3.77 -13.16
C LEU A 70 16.89 3.45 -14.55
N LYS A 71 17.36 2.22 -14.76
CA LYS A 71 17.80 1.71 -16.08
C LYS A 71 16.65 1.55 -17.08
N LYS A 72 15.38 1.57 -16.65
CA LYS A 72 14.20 1.61 -17.53
C LYS A 72 13.93 3.02 -18.00
N GLU A 73 14.89 3.55 -18.75
CA GLU A 73 14.82 4.89 -19.30
C GLU A 73 13.49 5.11 -20.03
N ASN A 74 12.93 6.30 -19.84
CA ASN A 74 11.64 6.71 -20.38
C ASN A 74 10.40 6.00 -19.80
N SER A 75 10.53 5.23 -18.71
CA SER A 75 9.38 4.75 -17.95
C SER A 75 8.94 5.77 -16.89
N ALA A 76 7.64 5.82 -16.60
CA ALA A 76 7.10 6.64 -15.51
C ALA A 76 7.74 6.29 -14.15
N ALA A 77 7.96 4.99 -13.88
CA ALA A 77 8.64 4.52 -12.68
C ALA A 77 10.08 5.05 -12.57
N SER A 78 10.86 5.06 -13.66
CA SER A 78 12.22 5.61 -13.64
C SER A 78 12.23 7.10 -13.30
N LEU A 79 11.27 7.86 -13.84
CA LEU A 79 11.13 9.28 -13.57
C LEU A 79 10.71 9.53 -12.13
N TYR A 80 9.72 8.78 -11.63
CA TYR A 80 9.30 8.85 -10.23
C TYR A 80 10.44 8.49 -9.26
N SER A 81 11.15 7.38 -9.50
CA SER A 81 12.29 6.97 -8.67
C SER A 81 13.40 8.03 -8.68
N TRP A 82 13.68 8.64 -9.83
CA TRP A 82 14.62 9.75 -9.93
C TRP A 82 14.15 10.98 -9.14
N LEU A 83 12.86 11.34 -9.22
CA LEU A 83 12.29 12.47 -8.47
C LEU A 83 12.37 12.23 -6.96
N LYS A 84 12.04 11.02 -6.51
CA LYS A 84 12.11 10.62 -5.10
C LYS A 84 13.54 10.73 -4.55
N ALA A 85 14.54 10.32 -5.33
CA ALA A 85 15.95 10.39 -4.95
C ALA A 85 16.48 11.85 -4.93
N ASN A 86 15.95 12.73 -5.78
CA ASN A 86 16.42 14.11 -5.96
C ASN A 86 15.44 15.16 -5.37
N ALA A 87 14.61 14.77 -4.41
CA ALA A 87 13.49 15.55 -3.86
C ALA A 87 13.87 16.82 -3.04
N GLN A 88 15.03 17.43 -3.30
CA GLN A 88 15.29 18.83 -2.92
C GLN A 88 14.55 19.84 -3.82
N THR A 89 13.84 19.38 -4.85
CA THR A 89 13.14 20.20 -5.84
C THR A 89 11.63 20.21 -5.60
N SER A 90 11.13 21.33 -5.07
CA SER A 90 9.78 21.95 -4.97
C SER A 90 8.46 21.28 -5.46
N ASN A 91 8.41 20.10 -6.10
CA ASN A 91 7.17 19.47 -6.60
C ASN A 91 6.62 18.38 -5.68
N LEU A 92 6.73 18.58 -4.36
CA LEU A 92 6.27 17.68 -3.29
C LEU A 92 4.77 17.30 -3.39
N ALA A 93 3.97 18.12 -4.07
CA ALA A 93 2.53 17.91 -4.20
C ALA A 93 2.18 16.69 -5.06
N LEU A 94 2.92 16.42 -6.14
CA LEU A 94 2.64 15.29 -7.03
C LEU A 94 3.00 13.95 -6.36
N THR A 95 4.09 13.94 -5.59
CA THR A 95 4.59 12.73 -4.93
C THR A 95 3.88 12.41 -3.62
N LYS A 96 3.08 13.34 -3.08
CA LYS A 96 2.46 13.17 -1.76
C LYS A 96 1.52 11.97 -1.69
N ASP A 97 0.77 11.72 -2.76
CA ASP A 97 -0.19 10.61 -2.81
C ASP A 97 0.45 9.29 -3.28
N VAL A 98 1.59 9.37 -3.97
CA VAL A 98 2.31 8.21 -4.50
C VAL A 98 2.95 7.44 -3.36
N VAL A 99 2.54 6.18 -3.21
CA VAL A 99 3.03 5.23 -2.21
C VAL A 99 4.41 4.70 -2.63
N GLY A 100 4.56 4.35 -3.90
CA GLY A 100 5.80 3.81 -4.45
C GLY A 100 5.59 3.08 -5.77
N VAL A 101 6.64 2.38 -6.21
CA VAL A 101 6.60 1.47 -7.36
C VAL A 101 6.44 0.04 -6.82
N VAL A 102 5.60 -0.80 -7.44
CA VAL A 102 5.30 -2.16 -6.94
C VAL A 102 6.56 -2.94 -6.57
N ALA A 103 7.59 -2.92 -7.42
CA ALA A 103 8.87 -3.60 -7.19
C ALA A 103 9.59 -3.22 -5.88
N THR A 104 9.32 -2.03 -5.31
CA THR A 104 9.99 -1.54 -4.09
C THR A 104 9.09 -1.65 -2.84
N LEU A 105 7.86 -2.16 -2.96
CA LEU A 105 6.89 -2.17 -1.86
C LEU A 105 6.87 -3.48 -1.06
N ALA A 106 7.61 -4.50 -1.51
CA ALA A 106 7.74 -5.78 -0.83
C ALA A 106 9.16 -6.34 -0.98
N LYS A 107 9.54 -7.18 -0.02
CA LYS A 107 10.79 -7.95 0.01
C LYS A 107 10.48 -9.45 0.02
N VAL A 108 11.41 -10.29 -0.39
CA VAL A 108 11.25 -11.75 -0.41
C VAL A 108 12.45 -12.49 0.15
N GLU A 109 12.26 -13.73 0.58
CA GLU A 109 13.29 -14.51 1.29
C GLU A 109 14.39 -15.08 0.38
N SER A 110 14.14 -15.25 -0.92
CA SER A 110 15.12 -15.88 -1.84
C SER A 110 15.06 -15.31 -3.25
N ASP A 111 16.17 -15.39 -3.99
CA ASP A 111 16.23 -14.96 -5.40
C ASP A 111 15.30 -15.79 -6.29
N ASP A 112 15.15 -17.09 -6.05
CA ASP A 112 14.23 -17.93 -6.80
C ASP A 112 12.78 -17.44 -6.66
N LEU A 113 12.36 -17.13 -5.43
CA LEU A 113 11.04 -16.56 -5.17
C LEU A 113 10.90 -15.17 -5.81
N SER A 114 11.93 -14.33 -5.69
CA SER A 114 11.95 -13.00 -6.32
C SER A 114 11.77 -13.09 -7.84
N ARG A 115 12.55 -13.97 -8.49
CA ARG A 115 12.52 -14.21 -9.93
C ARG A 115 11.14 -14.66 -10.38
N ILE A 116 10.57 -15.71 -9.78
CA ILE A 116 9.29 -16.28 -10.25
C ILE A 116 8.11 -15.35 -10.00
N LEU A 117 8.09 -14.61 -8.89
CA LEU A 117 7.02 -13.64 -8.62
C LEU A 117 7.10 -12.44 -9.57
N SER A 118 8.31 -11.95 -9.83
CA SER A 118 8.53 -10.82 -10.74
C SER A 118 8.23 -11.21 -12.19
N GLU A 119 8.57 -12.44 -12.61
CA GLU A 119 8.17 -13.00 -13.91
C GLU A 119 6.64 -13.17 -14.00
N PHE A 120 5.99 -13.61 -12.92
CA PHE A 120 4.54 -13.76 -12.86
C PHE A 120 3.82 -12.40 -12.94
N LEU A 121 4.30 -11.36 -12.28
CA LEU A 121 3.69 -10.03 -12.40
C LEU A 121 3.97 -9.39 -13.77
N GLY A 122 5.16 -9.66 -14.33
CA GLY A 122 5.64 -9.05 -15.55
C GLY A 122 6.14 -7.62 -15.34
N LEU A 123 6.97 -7.14 -16.27
CA LEU A 123 7.67 -5.86 -16.13
C LEU A 123 6.71 -4.67 -15.98
N GLU A 124 5.60 -4.64 -16.73
CA GLU A 124 4.63 -3.56 -16.68
C GLU A 124 4.03 -3.39 -15.26
N THR A 125 3.64 -4.51 -14.63
CA THR A 125 3.11 -4.50 -13.26
C THR A 125 4.20 -4.20 -12.23
N MET A 126 5.42 -4.73 -12.42
CA MET A 126 6.56 -4.45 -11.53
C MET A 126 6.94 -2.96 -11.53
N LEU A 127 6.75 -2.26 -12.66
CA LEU A 127 6.95 -0.83 -12.82
C LEU A 127 5.69 0.00 -12.52
N ALA A 128 4.58 -0.60 -12.09
CA ALA A 128 3.37 0.15 -11.82
C ALA A 128 3.58 1.12 -10.64
N ILE A 129 3.09 2.35 -10.80
CA ILE A 129 3.07 3.36 -9.74
C ILE A 129 1.82 3.12 -8.89
N VAL A 130 1.97 3.11 -7.57
CA VAL A 130 0.87 2.93 -6.62
C VAL A 130 0.51 4.29 -6.02
N CYS A 131 -0.75 4.71 -6.19
CA CYS A 131 -1.33 5.91 -5.59
C CYS A 131 -2.29 5.52 -4.47
N SER A 132 -2.38 6.38 -3.46
CA SER A 132 -3.31 6.18 -2.35
C SER A 132 -4.75 6.47 -2.79
N THR A 133 -4.93 7.51 -3.61
CA THR A 133 -6.23 8.04 -4.04
C THR A 133 -6.33 8.19 -5.56
N TYR A 134 -7.56 8.31 -6.06
CA TYR A 134 -7.85 8.62 -7.45
C TYR A 134 -7.40 10.05 -7.80
N GLU A 135 -7.45 10.99 -6.86
CA GLU A 135 -6.86 12.31 -7.04
C GLU A 135 -5.35 12.22 -7.32
N GLY A 136 -4.63 11.29 -6.66
CA GLY A 136 -3.23 10.99 -6.96
C GLY A 136 -3.04 10.48 -8.38
N VAL A 137 -3.88 9.56 -8.84
CA VAL A 137 -3.85 9.05 -10.22
C VAL A 137 -4.06 10.20 -11.22
N ASN A 138 -5.09 11.02 -11.02
CA ASN A 138 -5.42 12.14 -11.89
C ASN A 138 -4.38 13.28 -11.83
N ALA A 139 -3.55 13.33 -10.78
CA ALA A 139 -2.45 14.27 -10.72
C ALA A 139 -1.28 13.84 -11.64
N LEU A 140 -1.07 12.53 -11.83
CA LEU A 140 0.03 12.00 -12.64
C LEU A 140 -0.15 12.25 -14.14
N GLU A 141 -1.38 12.20 -14.64
CA GLU A 141 -1.70 12.37 -16.06
C GLU A 141 -2.90 13.31 -16.21
N LYS A 142 -2.79 14.33 -17.07
CA LYS A 142 -3.93 15.21 -17.39
C LYS A 142 -4.17 15.26 -18.88
N TYR A 143 -5.44 15.46 -19.21
CA TYR A 143 -5.90 15.58 -20.58
C TYR A 143 -6.36 17.02 -20.84
N ASP A 144 -6.17 17.48 -22.07
CA ASP A 144 -6.75 18.74 -22.54
C ASP A 144 -8.25 18.57 -22.87
N PRO A 145 -8.98 19.65 -23.22
CA PRO A 145 -10.39 19.55 -23.57
C PRO A 145 -10.71 18.66 -24.78
N ASP A 146 -9.73 18.39 -25.64
CA ASP A 146 -9.86 17.49 -26.80
C ASP A 146 -9.58 16.02 -26.44
N GLY A 147 -9.22 15.74 -25.18
CA GLY A 147 -8.91 14.40 -24.68
C GLY A 147 -7.50 13.93 -25.01
N LEU A 148 -6.60 14.83 -25.43
CA LEU A 148 -5.19 14.52 -25.69
C LEU A 148 -4.37 14.71 -24.42
N ILE A 149 -3.26 13.96 -24.32
CA ILE A 149 -2.32 14.06 -23.20
C ILE A 149 -1.71 15.46 -23.15
N ASN A 150 -1.83 16.11 -22.00
CA ASN A 150 -1.21 17.41 -21.74
C ASN A 150 0.23 17.22 -21.25
N PHE A 151 1.18 17.22 -22.20
CA PHE A 151 2.61 17.05 -21.95
C PHE A 151 3.26 18.14 -21.07
N ASN A 152 2.57 19.25 -20.79
CA ASN A 152 3.06 20.32 -19.92
C ASN A 152 2.63 20.13 -18.45
N SER A 153 1.97 19.02 -18.13
CA SER A 153 1.37 18.78 -16.82
C SER A 153 1.69 17.40 -16.25
N GLY A 154 1.39 17.19 -14.97
CA GLY A 154 1.59 15.92 -14.29
C GLY A 154 3.04 15.44 -14.39
N LEU A 155 3.20 14.13 -14.58
CA LEU A 155 4.51 13.50 -14.65
C LEU A 155 5.23 13.85 -15.97
N HIS A 156 4.49 14.06 -17.07
CA HIS A 156 5.06 14.48 -18.36
C HIS A 156 5.70 15.87 -18.31
N GLY A 157 5.03 16.84 -17.69
CA GLY A 157 5.55 18.21 -17.54
C GLY A 157 6.83 18.24 -16.69
N ILE A 158 6.84 17.47 -15.60
CA ILE A 158 8.03 17.35 -14.75
C ILE A 158 9.17 16.69 -15.52
N GLY A 159 8.91 15.58 -16.20
CA GLY A 159 9.91 14.90 -17.03
C GLY A 159 10.54 15.87 -18.02
N SER A 160 9.71 16.61 -18.75
CA SER A 160 10.16 17.59 -19.75
C SER A 160 11.05 18.68 -19.14
N SER A 161 10.75 19.16 -17.93
CA SER A 161 11.55 20.18 -17.23
C SER A 161 12.97 19.73 -16.86
N ILE A 162 13.19 18.42 -16.75
CA ILE A 162 14.49 17.82 -16.41
C ILE A 162 15.10 17.06 -17.60
N GLY A 163 14.58 17.26 -18.81
CA GLY A 163 15.08 16.62 -20.03
C GLY A 163 14.78 15.12 -20.14
N LYS A 164 13.87 14.58 -19.33
CA LYS A 164 13.38 13.19 -19.43
C LYS A 164 12.02 13.16 -20.13
N ARG A 165 11.68 12.02 -20.74
CA ARG A 165 10.36 11.81 -21.36
C ARG A 165 9.77 10.51 -20.85
N ILE A 166 8.44 10.40 -20.88
CA ILE A 166 7.76 9.13 -20.67
C ILE A 166 7.25 8.66 -22.03
N ASN A 167 7.59 7.42 -22.37
CA ASN A 167 7.19 6.81 -23.63
C ASN A 167 6.23 5.65 -23.37
N GLY A 168 5.14 5.60 -24.15
CA GLY A 168 4.16 4.53 -24.06
C GLY A 168 3.25 4.66 -22.84
N ARG A 169 2.48 3.60 -22.60
CA ARG A 169 1.56 3.51 -21.45
C ARG A 169 2.34 3.10 -20.21
N PHE A 170 1.88 3.56 -19.06
CA PHE A 170 2.31 3.08 -17.76
C PHE A 170 1.09 2.75 -16.92
N VAL A 171 1.24 1.79 -16.01
CA VAL A 171 0.16 1.35 -15.12
C VAL A 171 0.24 2.14 -13.82
N VAL A 172 -0.92 2.62 -13.38
CA VAL A 172 -1.10 3.21 -12.05
C VAL A 172 -2.14 2.38 -11.31
N ILE A 173 -1.83 1.99 -10.08
CA ILE A 173 -2.73 1.24 -9.19
C ILE A 173 -3.24 2.21 -8.13
N CYS A 174 -4.56 2.36 -8.04
CA CYS A 174 -5.21 3.19 -7.02
C CYS A 174 -5.63 2.32 -5.83
N LEU A 175 -5.06 2.55 -4.64
CA LEU A 175 -5.33 1.71 -3.47
C LEU A 175 -6.78 1.79 -2.97
N GLU A 176 -7.41 2.97 -3.03
CA GLU A 176 -8.80 3.14 -2.60
C GLU A 176 -9.82 2.40 -3.49
N ASP A 177 -9.48 2.17 -4.76
CA ASP A 177 -10.32 1.45 -5.72
C ASP A 177 -10.13 -0.07 -5.66
N LEU A 178 -9.10 -0.56 -4.95
CA LEU A 178 -8.87 -1.99 -4.78
C LEU A 178 -9.88 -2.59 -3.80
N ARG A 179 -10.43 -3.75 -4.18
CA ARG A 179 -11.25 -4.56 -3.29
C ARG A 179 -10.33 -5.32 -2.32
N PRO A 180 -10.43 -5.06 -1.01
CA PRO A 180 -9.56 -5.71 -0.04
C PRO A 180 -9.99 -7.16 0.22
N PHE A 181 -9.05 -7.96 0.72
CA PHE A 181 -9.34 -9.24 1.32
C PHE A 181 -10.07 -9.07 2.65
N VAL A 182 -11.14 -9.85 2.85
CA VAL A 182 -12.01 -9.78 4.04
C VAL A 182 -12.00 -11.07 4.88
N GLY A 183 -11.10 -12.01 4.60
CA GLY A 183 -11.04 -13.30 5.29
C GLY A 183 -10.20 -13.32 6.58
N GLY A 184 -9.70 -12.18 7.03
CA GLY A 184 -8.95 -12.05 8.28
C GLY A 184 -7.47 -12.43 8.20
N PHE A 185 -6.80 -12.43 9.34
CA PHE A 185 -5.36 -12.63 9.45
C PHE A 185 -5.04 -13.85 10.31
N VAL A 186 -3.85 -14.41 10.11
CA VAL A 186 -3.27 -15.41 11.03
C VAL A 186 -3.09 -14.72 12.39
N ALA A 187 -3.56 -15.38 13.45
CA ALA A 187 -3.47 -14.84 14.81
C ALA A 187 -2.01 -14.65 15.23
N ASP A 188 -1.71 -13.53 15.88
CA ASP A 188 -0.41 -13.18 16.45
C ASP A 188 0.77 -13.22 15.44
N ASP A 189 0.48 -13.10 14.14
CA ASP A 189 1.51 -13.04 13.09
C ASP A 189 1.99 -11.59 12.89
N PRO A 190 3.28 -11.28 13.14
CA PRO A 190 3.80 -9.91 13.06
C PRO A 190 3.85 -9.35 11.65
N GLN A 191 3.76 -10.21 10.61
CA GLN A 191 3.68 -9.80 9.21
C GLN A 191 2.24 -9.72 8.69
N LYS A 192 1.26 -9.92 9.59
CA LYS A 192 -0.18 -9.95 9.31
C LYS A 192 -0.50 -10.79 8.08
N LYS A 193 0.01 -12.02 8.04
CA LYS A 193 -0.32 -12.97 6.97
C LYS A 193 -1.82 -13.21 6.88
N LEU A 194 -2.34 -13.38 5.67
CA LEU A 194 -3.75 -13.59 5.40
C LEU A 194 -4.16 -15.02 5.82
N ALA A 195 -5.31 -15.15 6.48
CA ALA A 195 -5.88 -16.45 6.89
C ALA A 195 -6.54 -17.18 5.71
N LEU A 196 -5.74 -17.56 4.71
CA LEU A 196 -6.21 -18.27 3.53
C LEU A 196 -6.38 -19.78 3.81
N PRO A 197 -7.52 -20.39 3.44
CA PRO A 197 -7.71 -21.83 3.58
C PRO A 197 -6.64 -22.59 2.78
N LYS A 198 -5.94 -23.54 3.40
CA LYS A 198 -4.95 -24.37 2.69
C LYS A 198 -5.62 -25.21 1.59
N PRO A 199 -4.99 -25.39 0.41
CA PRO A 199 -5.57 -26.17 -0.66
C PRO A 199 -5.77 -27.64 -0.25
N ARG A 200 -6.82 -28.24 -0.78
CA ARG A 200 -7.21 -29.64 -0.53
C ARG A 200 -7.44 -30.34 -1.86
N LEU A 201 -6.84 -31.52 -2.01
CA LEU A 201 -7.09 -32.42 -3.13
C LEU A 201 -8.51 -33.04 -3.01
N PRO A 202 -9.07 -33.61 -4.08
CA PRO A 202 -10.40 -34.24 -4.04
C PRO A 202 -10.55 -35.35 -3.00
N ASN A 203 -9.45 -35.99 -2.61
CA ASN A 203 -9.42 -37.00 -1.54
C ASN A 203 -9.33 -36.40 -0.12
N GLY A 204 -9.37 -35.08 0.03
CA GLY A 204 -9.22 -34.36 1.30
C GLY A 204 -7.76 -34.17 1.77
N GLY A 205 -6.80 -34.77 1.08
CA GLY A 205 -5.37 -34.63 1.35
C GLY A 205 -4.83 -33.23 1.04
N HIS A 206 -3.68 -32.90 1.62
CA HIS A 206 -2.92 -31.72 1.20
C HIS A 206 -2.14 -32.03 -0.08
N PRO A 207 -2.09 -31.09 -1.05
CA PRO A 207 -1.22 -31.27 -2.20
C PRO A 207 0.25 -31.31 -1.74
N PRO A 208 1.07 -32.24 -2.26
CA PRO A 208 2.49 -32.29 -1.93
C PRO A 208 3.19 -31.02 -2.42
N GLY A 209 4.29 -30.65 -1.77
CA GLY A 209 5.13 -29.52 -2.18
C GLY A 209 4.53 -28.12 -2.00
N PHE A 210 3.27 -27.97 -1.55
CA PHE A 210 2.68 -26.66 -1.26
C PHE A 210 3.46 -25.97 -0.13
N LEU A 211 3.96 -24.77 -0.39
CA LEU A 211 4.74 -23.97 0.56
C LEU A 211 3.83 -22.98 1.29
N ASP A 212 3.26 -22.03 0.54
CA ASP A 212 2.26 -21.07 1.02
C ASP A 212 1.61 -20.37 -0.19
N TYR A 213 0.76 -19.39 0.06
CA TYR A 213 0.30 -18.43 -0.93
C TYR A 213 1.33 -17.33 -1.14
N ALA A 214 1.52 -16.88 -2.39
CA ALA A 214 2.48 -15.84 -2.76
C ALA A 214 2.32 -14.56 -1.93
N VAL A 215 1.06 -14.14 -1.68
CA VAL A 215 0.73 -12.99 -0.86
C VAL A 215 1.19 -13.10 0.60
N ASN A 216 1.47 -14.30 1.11
CA ASN A 216 2.00 -14.56 2.45
C ASN A 216 3.51 -14.81 2.47
N MET A 217 4.13 -14.98 1.30
CA MET A 217 5.59 -15.20 1.16
C MET A 217 6.37 -13.90 0.88
N ILE A 218 5.66 -12.78 0.73
CA ILE A 218 6.28 -11.45 0.72
C ILE A 218 6.39 -10.89 2.13
N HIS A 219 7.41 -10.07 2.34
CA HIS A 219 7.62 -9.30 3.56
C HIS A 219 7.40 -7.82 3.29
N LEU A 220 6.70 -7.18 4.22
CA LEU A 220 6.38 -5.76 4.15
C LEU A 220 7.04 -5.03 5.31
N ASP A 221 7.50 -3.81 5.02
CA ASP A 221 7.86 -2.84 6.05
C ASP A 221 6.67 -2.62 7.00
N SER A 222 6.95 -2.48 8.30
CA SER A 222 5.94 -2.31 9.35
C SER A 222 4.96 -1.18 9.02
N LYS A 223 5.46 -0.12 8.36
CA LYS A 223 4.65 1.03 7.94
C LYS A 223 3.48 0.69 7.00
N TYR A 224 3.58 -0.44 6.29
CA TYR A 224 2.60 -0.89 5.31
C TYR A 224 1.66 -1.98 5.83
N LEU A 225 1.80 -2.44 7.08
CA LEU A 225 1.03 -3.57 7.61
C LEU A 225 -0.38 -3.20 8.09
N SER A 226 -0.56 -2.00 8.65
CA SER A 226 -1.82 -1.55 9.24
C SER A 226 -1.98 -0.05 9.13
N PHE A 227 -3.23 0.43 9.13
CA PHE A 227 -3.57 1.86 9.19
C PHE A 227 -2.90 2.70 8.10
N PHE A 228 -2.70 2.09 6.92
CA PHE A 228 -2.02 2.72 5.80
C PHE A 228 -3.02 3.42 4.88
N THR A 229 -4.08 2.72 4.48
CA THR A 229 -5.14 3.31 3.65
C THR A 229 -6.09 4.18 4.49
N ALA A 230 -6.89 5.01 3.82
CA ALA A 230 -7.97 5.75 4.48
C ALA A 230 -8.94 4.83 5.24
N SER A 231 -9.17 3.61 4.77
CA SER A 231 -10.00 2.60 5.45
C SER A 231 -9.30 1.86 6.60
N GLY A 232 -8.02 2.16 6.85
CA GLY A 232 -7.24 1.58 7.95
C GLY A 232 -6.54 0.27 7.59
N LEU A 233 -6.52 -0.10 6.31
CA LEU A 233 -5.97 -1.35 5.80
C LEU A 233 -4.48 -1.21 5.48
N GLY A 234 -3.76 -2.33 5.45
CA GLY A 234 -2.39 -2.47 4.98
C GLY A 234 -2.30 -2.87 3.51
N LEU A 235 -1.07 -2.94 2.98
CA LEU A 235 -0.79 -3.29 1.59
C LEU A 235 -0.97 -4.79 1.29
N ARG A 236 -0.89 -5.67 2.30
CA ARG A 236 -1.03 -7.13 2.08
C ARG A 236 -2.44 -7.49 1.64
N GLU A 237 -3.44 -7.04 2.40
CA GLU A 237 -4.85 -7.30 2.14
C GLU A 237 -5.44 -6.43 1.04
N THR A 238 -4.74 -5.39 0.58
CA THR A 238 -5.16 -4.52 -0.53
C THR A 238 -4.33 -4.81 -1.79
N LEU A 239 -3.20 -4.12 -1.96
CA LEU A 239 -2.34 -4.18 -3.14
C LEU A 239 -1.93 -5.61 -3.49
N PHE A 240 -1.26 -6.30 -2.57
CA PHE A 240 -0.64 -7.59 -2.88
C PHE A 240 -1.65 -8.72 -2.97
N TYR A 241 -2.78 -8.65 -2.28
CA TYR A 241 -3.90 -9.55 -2.54
C TYR A 241 -4.53 -9.27 -3.91
N GLY A 242 -4.62 -8.01 -4.34
CA GLY A 242 -5.07 -7.66 -5.68
C GLY A 242 -4.15 -8.19 -6.78
N LEU A 243 -2.83 -8.21 -6.54
CA LEU A 243 -1.82 -8.68 -7.49
C LEU A 243 -1.68 -10.21 -7.52
N PHE A 244 -1.67 -10.86 -6.36
CA PHE A 244 -1.41 -12.30 -6.24
C PHE A 244 -2.65 -13.14 -5.97
N SER A 245 -3.71 -12.58 -5.40
CA SER A 245 -4.90 -13.31 -4.98
C SER A 245 -4.55 -14.60 -4.21
N GLN A 246 -5.07 -15.77 -4.61
CA GLN A 246 -4.72 -17.07 -4.05
C GLN A 246 -3.66 -17.81 -4.88
N LEU A 247 -2.70 -17.10 -5.49
CA LEU A 247 -1.56 -17.69 -6.18
C LEU A 247 -0.76 -18.60 -5.22
N GLN A 248 -0.68 -19.89 -5.57
CA GLN A 248 -0.04 -20.91 -4.74
C GLN A 248 1.42 -21.09 -5.12
N ILE A 249 2.31 -21.29 -4.14
CA ILE A 249 3.73 -21.57 -4.37
C ILE A 249 4.06 -23.01 -3.99
N TYR A 250 4.78 -23.69 -4.86
CA TYR A 250 5.19 -25.08 -4.72
C TYR A 250 6.71 -25.22 -4.75
N LYS A 251 7.22 -26.29 -4.15
CA LYS A 251 8.65 -26.59 -4.16
C LYS A 251 9.15 -27.00 -5.55
N THR A 252 8.46 -27.93 -6.20
CA THR A 252 8.83 -28.42 -7.55
C THR A 252 7.66 -28.35 -8.52
N ARG A 253 7.97 -28.35 -9.82
CA ARG A 253 6.98 -28.36 -10.89
C ARG A 253 6.14 -29.63 -10.85
N ASP A 254 6.74 -30.78 -10.57
CA ASP A 254 6.00 -32.05 -10.52
C ASP A 254 4.96 -32.05 -9.39
N GLU A 255 5.33 -31.57 -8.20
CA GLU A 255 4.41 -31.41 -7.08
C GLU A 255 3.30 -30.39 -7.39
N MET A 256 3.63 -29.27 -8.06
CA MET A 256 2.64 -28.30 -8.53
C MET A 256 1.62 -28.93 -9.49
N LEU A 257 2.06 -29.81 -10.40
CA LEU A 257 1.17 -30.48 -11.35
C LEU A 257 0.25 -31.51 -10.66
N LEU A 258 0.71 -32.16 -9.58
CA LEU A 258 -0.16 -33.01 -8.76
C LEU A 258 -1.28 -32.22 -8.06
N ALA A 259 -1.09 -30.91 -7.87
CA ALA A 259 -2.06 -30.02 -7.25
C ALA A 259 -3.05 -29.36 -8.22
N LEU A 260 -2.98 -29.66 -9.53
CA LEU A 260 -3.87 -29.08 -10.54
C LEU A 260 -5.36 -29.02 -10.16
N PRO A 261 -5.97 -30.06 -9.55
CA PRO A 261 -7.38 -30.03 -9.19
C PRO A 261 -7.77 -28.96 -8.16
N CYS A 262 -6.83 -28.42 -7.39
CA CYS A 262 -7.08 -27.45 -6.33
C CYS A 262 -6.44 -26.07 -6.57
N ILE A 263 -5.84 -25.84 -7.74
CA ILE A 263 -5.33 -24.54 -8.17
C ILE A 263 -6.47 -23.72 -8.80
N ARG A 264 -6.70 -22.51 -8.27
CA ARG A 264 -7.77 -21.60 -8.74
C ARG A 264 -7.22 -20.40 -9.52
N ASP A 265 -6.45 -19.56 -8.84
CA ASP A 265 -6.00 -18.27 -9.38
C ASP A 265 -4.64 -18.36 -10.09
N GLY A 266 -3.86 -19.41 -9.81
CA GLY A 266 -2.57 -19.69 -10.43
C GLY A 266 -1.67 -20.48 -9.49
N ALA A 267 -0.55 -20.96 -10.01
CA ALA A 267 0.50 -21.57 -9.21
C ALA A 267 1.89 -21.35 -9.80
N LEU A 268 2.89 -21.27 -8.94
CA LEU A 268 4.31 -21.24 -9.30
C LEU A 268 5.05 -22.35 -8.58
N SER A 269 6.15 -22.82 -9.15
CA SER A 269 7.12 -23.65 -8.46
C SER A 269 8.50 -22.99 -8.42
N LEU A 270 9.28 -23.24 -7.36
CA LEU A 270 10.60 -22.62 -7.18
C LEU A 270 11.60 -23.01 -8.28
N ASP A 271 11.43 -24.19 -8.88
CA ASP A 271 12.20 -24.66 -10.04
C ASP A 271 11.73 -24.06 -11.39
N GLY A 272 10.83 -23.06 -11.38
CA GLY A 272 10.46 -22.25 -12.55
C GLY A 272 9.19 -22.69 -13.27
N GLY A 273 8.39 -23.61 -12.71
CA GLY A 273 7.07 -23.93 -13.24
C GLY A 273 6.06 -22.80 -13.00
N MET A 274 5.18 -22.55 -13.97
CA MET A 274 4.20 -21.48 -13.87
C MET A 274 2.87 -21.83 -14.54
N ILE A 275 1.79 -21.63 -13.79
CA ILE A 275 0.40 -21.68 -14.21
C ILE A 275 -0.21 -20.30 -13.94
N ARG A 276 -0.48 -19.55 -15.01
CA ARG A 276 -0.97 -18.16 -14.94
C ARG A 276 -2.39 -18.10 -14.38
N LYS A 277 -3.20 -19.09 -14.74
CA LYS A 277 -4.59 -19.30 -14.32
C LYS A 277 -4.95 -20.75 -14.64
N CYS A 278 -6.05 -21.26 -14.08
CA CYS A 278 -6.61 -22.56 -14.49
C CYS A 278 -6.67 -22.67 -16.03
N GLY A 279 -6.02 -23.70 -16.58
CA GLY A 279 -5.93 -23.95 -18.03
C GLY A 279 -4.83 -23.17 -18.78
N MET A 280 -4.11 -22.25 -18.15
CA MET A 280 -3.06 -21.42 -18.78
C MET A 280 -1.67 -21.75 -18.24
N PHE A 281 -0.94 -22.58 -18.97
CA PHE A 281 0.42 -23.00 -18.63
C PHE A 281 1.47 -22.13 -19.34
N ALA A 282 2.47 -21.66 -18.61
CA ALA A 282 3.66 -21.08 -19.22
C ALA A 282 4.71 -22.19 -19.42
N LEU A 283 5.17 -22.34 -20.67
CA LEU A 283 6.17 -23.31 -21.11
C LEU A 283 7.30 -22.58 -21.84
N GLY A 284 8.48 -23.20 -21.90
CA GLY A 284 9.69 -22.62 -22.49
C GLY A 284 10.71 -22.19 -21.43
N SER A 285 11.85 -21.67 -21.88
CA SER A 285 12.87 -21.11 -21.00
C SER A 285 12.34 -19.86 -20.30
N GLY A 286 12.56 -19.75 -18.99
CA GLY A 286 12.22 -18.56 -18.22
C GLY A 286 12.87 -17.32 -18.82
N LYS A 287 12.14 -16.20 -18.83
CA LYS A 287 12.69 -14.93 -19.30
C LYS A 287 13.62 -14.35 -18.23
N GLU A 288 14.72 -13.72 -18.67
CA GLU A 288 15.52 -12.91 -17.76
C GLU A 288 14.66 -11.75 -17.24
N VAL A 289 14.51 -11.68 -15.92
CA VAL A 289 13.67 -10.68 -15.28
C VAL A 289 14.49 -9.43 -15.01
N GLU A 290 14.09 -8.33 -15.65
CA GLU A 290 14.85 -7.08 -15.64
C GLU A 290 14.73 -6.27 -14.33
N VAL A 291 13.61 -6.40 -13.63
CA VAL A 291 13.34 -5.74 -12.34
C VAL A 291 12.74 -6.79 -11.41
N LYS A 292 13.42 -7.04 -10.29
CA LYS A 292 13.00 -8.04 -9.30
C LYS A 292 12.69 -7.43 -7.95
N PHE A 293 11.89 -8.12 -7.14
CA PHE A 293 11.72 -7.73 -5.73
C PHE A 293 13.05 -7.80 -4.97
N PRO A 294 13.34 -6.84 -4.08
CA PRO A 294 14.49 -6.92 -3.18
C PRO A 294 14.41 -8.13 -2.27
N LEU A 295 15.57 -8.65 -1.89
CA LEU A 295 15.69 -9.69 -0.89
C LEU A 295 15.57 -9.09 0.50
N LEU A 296 15.11 -9.92 1.43
CA LEU A 296 15.21 -9.63 2.85
C LEU A 296 16.68 -9.61 3.25
N SER A 297 17.21 -8.41 3.47
CA SER A 297 18.48 -8.25 4.19
C SER A 297 18.23 -8.47 5.69
N GLY A 298 19.26 -8.87 6.42
CA GLY A 298 19.19 -9.36 7.80
C GLY A 298 18.46 -8.47 8.81
N GLU A 299 18.26 -8.99 10.03
CA GLU A 299 17.43 -8.39 11.08
C GLU A 299 17.62 -6.87 11.18
N SER A 300 16.50 -6.15 11.09
CA SER A 300 16.47 -4.72 11.35
C SER A 300 17.04 -4.45 12.74
N ASN A 301 18.04 -3.57 12.83
CA ASN A 301 18.60 -3.13 14.11
C ASN A 301 17.59 -2.33 14.98
N VAL A 302 16.34 -2.20 14.52
CA VAL A 302 15.27 -1.48 15.20
C VAL A 302 14.61 -2.40 16.25
N PRO A 303 14.61 -2.03 17.54
CA PRO A 303 14.01 -2.85 18.59
C PRO A 303 12.51 -3.09 18.37
N PRO A 304 11.96 -4.27 18.72
CA PRO A 304 10.52 -4.56 18.58
C PRO A 304 9.61 -3.51 19.24
N ASN A 305 9.98 -3.05 20.43
CA ASN A 305 9.24 -2.05 21.21
C ASN A 305 9.10 -0.71 20.45
N TYR A 306 10.08 -0.39 19.61
CA TYR A 306 10.06 0.81 18.79
C TYR A 306 9.05 0.65 17.64
N ILE A 307 9.02 -0.52 16.99
CA ILE A 307 8.06 -0.84 15.92
C ILE A 307 6.62 -0.78 16.46
N GLU A 308 6.40 -1.37 17.65
CA GLU A 308 5.09 -1.31 18.33
C GLU A 308 4.66 0.13 18.61
N ALA A 309 5.58 0.97 19.10
CA ALA A 309 5.28 2.37 19.38
C ALA A 309 4.98 3.17 18.08
N GLU A 310 5.68 2.90 16.98
CA GLU A 310 5.35 3.48 15.67
C GLU A 310 3.96 3.05 15.17
N ASP A 311 3.60 1.78 15.35
CA ASP A 311 2.29 1.26 14.98
C ASP A 311 1.16 1.92 15.81
N VAL A 312 1.38 2.14 17.11
CA VAL A 312 0.45 2.90 17.96
C VAL A 312 0.31 4.35 17.46
N VAL A 313 1.42 5.02 17.15
CA VAL A 313 1.38 6.39 16.59
C VAL A 313 0.61 6.43 15.27
N ARG A 314 0.80 5.44 14.40
CA ARG A 314 0.09 5.36 13.11
C ARG A 314 -1.41 5.14 13.30
N LYS A 315 -1.78 4.24 14.20
CA LYS A 315 -3.17 4.02 14.58
C LYS A 315 -3.82 5.31 15.10
N LEU A 316 -3.16 6.00 16.03
CA LEU A 316 -3.69 7.27 16.57
C LEU A 316 -3.82 8.33 15.47
N LYS A 317 -2.82 8.50 14.59
CA LYS A 317 -2.94 9.41 13.44
C LYS A 317 -4.13 9.07 12.56
N TRP A 318 -4.35 7.79 12.29
CA TRP A 318 -5.52 7.35 11.52
C TRP A 318 -6.83 7.65 12.26
N GLU A 319 -6.94 7.38 13.56
CA GLU A 319 -8.11 7.74 14.39
C GLU A 319 -8.37 9.25 14.36
N ASN A 320 -7.32 10.08 14.37
CA ASN A 320 -7.42 11.53 14.23
C ASN A 320 -8.14 11.92 12.94
N THR A 321 -7.76 11.30 11.81
CA THR A 321 -8.42 11.60 10.52
C THR A 321 -9.90 11.23 10.50
N LYS A 322 -10.30 10.19 11.25
CA LYS A 322 -11.71 9.81 11.39
C LYS A 322 -12.47 10.80 12.26
N LEU A 323 -11.84 11.24 13.33
CA LEU A 323 -12.40 12.24 14.21
C LEU A 323 -12.57 13.61 13.51
N ASP A 324 -11.61 14.01 12.69
CA ASP A 324 -11.71 15.23 11.87
C ASP A 324 -12.90 15.14 10.89
N ALA A 325 -13.12 13.97 10.29
CA ALA A 325 -14.29 13.73 9.44
C ALA A 325 -15.61 13.76 10.23
N ASP A 326 -15.64 13.25 11.47
CA ASP A 326 -16.79 13.35 12.37
C ASP A 326 -17.09 14.79 12.76
N ILE A 327 -16.07 15.57 13.13
CA ILE A 327 -16.20 17.01 13.43
C ILE A 327 -16.79 17.74 12.23
N HIS A 328 -16.28 17.47 11.02
CA HIS A 328 -16.77 18.09 9.81
C HIS A 328 -18.24 17.75 9.52
N ARG A 329 -18.63 16.47 9.67
CA ARG A 329 -20.02 16.03 9.51
C ARG A 329 -20.95 16.71 10.52
N GLU A 330 -20.54 16.77 11.78
CA GLU A 330 -21.34 17.38 12.84
C GLU A 330 -21.51 18.89 12.62
N GLN A 331 -20.46 19.57 12.13
CA GLN A 331 -20.53 20.98 11.75
C GLN A 331 -21.52 21.23 10.62
N GLN A 332 -21.52 20.40 9.57
CA GLN A 332 -22.49 20.50 8.47
C GLN A 332 -23.94 20.34 8.96
N LEU A 333 -24.20 19.42 9.89
CA LEU A 333 -25.52 19.24 10.49
C LEU A 333 -25.93 20.46 11.32
N LEU A 334 -25.02 21.02 12.12
CA LEU A 334 -25.25 22.24 12.88
C LEU A 334 -25.62 23.41 11.97
N ASP A 335 -24.84 23.63 10.91
CA ASP A 335 -25.06 24.72 9.95
C ASP A 335 -26.40 24.59 9.24
N TYR A 336 -26.77 23.37 8.83
CA TYR A 336 -28.08 23.08 8.26
C TYR A 336 -29.22 23.41 9.23
N ARG A 337 -29.09 23.04 10.51
CA ARG A 337 -30.10 23.33 11.55
C ARG A 337 -30.22 24.82 11.84
N LYS A 338 -29.11 25.54 11.93
CA LYS A 338 -29.08 27.00 12.10
C LYS A 338 -29.71 27.73 10.90
N GLY A 339 -29.43 27.26 9.69
CA GLY A 339 -30.03 27.77 8.45
C GLY A 339 -31.55 27.57 8.38
N ASN A 340 -32.06 26.43 8.85
CA ASN A 340 -33.50 26.20 8.90
C ASN A 340 -34.20 27.02 9.98
N LEU A 341 -33.57 27.21 11.15
CA LEU A 341 -34.14 28.05 12.21
C LEU A 341 -34.28 29.51 11.76
N THR A 342 -33.33 30.03 10.96
CA THR A 342 -33.36 31.40 10.42
C THR A 342 -34.36 31.59 9.28
N ARG A 343 -34.70 30.54 8.53
CA ARG A 343 -35.75 30.57 7.48
C ARG A 343 -37.18 30.45 8.03
N HIS A 344 -37.34 29.91 9.24
CA HIS A 344 -38.63 29.74 9.91
C HIS A 344 -38.87 30.74 11.06
N ALA A 345 -37.92 31.67 11.29
CA ALA A 345 -38.06 32.82 12.19
C ALA A 345 -38.57 34.02 11.39
#